data_AF-A0AAP0I3Z1-F1
#
_entry.id   AF-A0AAP0I3Z1-F1
#
_cell.length_a   1.000
_cell.length_b   1.000
_cell.length_c   1.000
_cell.angle_alpha   90.00
_cell.angle_beta   90.00
_cell.angle_gamma   90.00
#
_symmetry.space_group_name_H-M   'P 1'
#
loop_
_entity.id
_entity.type
_entity.pdbx_description
1 polymer ?
#
loop_
_entity_poly.entity_id
_entity_poly.type
_entity_poly.pdbx_seq_one_letter_code
_entity_poly.pdbx_strand_id
1 'polypeptide(L)'
;MIPSLHYSSTRSSGGRRCRDAFLLQSFRSYLHSYRSPVVCHNILSPKREDIRTRTAKLKPQFPISCHPVLRPRNSKFFPPFAAVSSFADEEGEEAQGAAAAAASNGKEEQFEDAKSDDLPEMAKAFNISARTASALTMCIAIAALSLPFAMKTLGQAVGLKTKILSYVTLLFGFYMAWNIGANDVANAMGTSVGSGALTLRQAVLTAAVLEFSGALLMGTHVTNTMQKGILVAGVFQGNDPLLFAGLLSSLAAAGTWLQVASYYGWPVSTTHCIVGAMVGFGLIYGGVGAIFWSSLARVISSWVISPLVGAAVSFLVYKFIRRFVYSAPNPGQAAAAAAPIAVFIGVTGISFAAFPLSKNPNVALAQALASGTAGAMLVNKVIQKQLGHLLLKSESETKEASEDTLHHQNIGFLSDVAGPKGTQLEIVYGVFGYMQVLSACFMSFAHGGNDVSNAIGPLAAALSILQGGSTATEIVIPTDVLVWGGFGIVAGLTMWGYRVIATIGKKITELTPTRGFAAEFAAASVVLFASKLGLPISATHTLVGAVMGVGFARGFNSVRSETVKEIVASWAVTIPVGAFLSAIYTWILTKLVSFLF
;
A
#
# COMPACT_ATOMS: atom_id res chain seq x y z
N MET A 1 -40.82 -21.30 52.86
CA MET A 1 -39.36 -21.52 52.88
C MET A 1 -38.67 -20.18 52.62
N ILE A 2 -37.40 -20.04 53.02
CA ILE A 2 -36.68 -18.74 53.03
C ILE A 2 -36.19 -18.36 51.61
N PRO A 3 -36.10 -17.07 51.24
CA PRO A 3 -36.29 -16.65 49.85
C PRO A 3 -35.07 -15.96 49.19
N SER A 4 -35.24 -15.65 47.90
CA SER A 4 -34.47 -14.65 47.16
C SER A 4 -34.79 -13.21 47.63
N LEU A 5 -33.85 -12.27 47.46
CA LEU A 5 -34.13 -10.82 47.46
C LEU A 5 -32.97 -10.00 46.84
N HIS A 6 -33.31 -9.09 45.91
CA HIS A 6 -32.55 -7.86 45.66
C HIS A 6 -33.01 -6.79 46.67
N TYR A 7 -32.15 -5.85 47.08
CA TYR A 7 -32.38 -4.41 46.89
C TYR A 7 -31.15 -3.55 47.26
N SER A 8 -31.27 -2.23 47.10
CA SER A 8 -30.16 -1.26 47.10
C SER A 8 -30.17 -0.23 48.25
N SER A 9 -28.97 0.05 48.78
CA SER A 9 -28.45 1.40 49.14
C SER A 9 -28.93 2.17 50.41
N THR A 10 -28.03 3.05 50.86
CA THR A 10 -28.18 4.26 51.72
C THR A 10 -27.90 4.23 53.25
N ARG A 11 -26.73 4.79 53.60
CA ARG A 11 -26.40 5.78 54.66
C ARG A 11 -26.78 5.57 56.15
N SER A 12 -25.73 5.33 56.95
CA SER A 12 -25.49 5.92 58.30
C SER A 12 -24.01 5.74 58.71
N SER A 13 -23.38 6.45 59.68
CA SER A 13 -23.53 7.86 60.13
C SER A 13 -22.44 8.30 61.17
N GLY A 14 -21.35 8.95 60.75
CA GLY A 14 -20.39 9.66 61.64
C GLY A 14 -18.94 9.12 61.68
N GLY A 15 -17.91 9.92 61.98
CA GLY A 15 -17.87 11.38 62.05
C GLY A 15 -16.63 12.03 62.73
N ARG A 16 -16.07 13.08 62.10
CA ARG A 16 -15.11 14.09 62.64
C ARG A 16 -13.66 13.60 62.94
N ARG A 17 -12.64 14.48 63.09
CA ARG A 17 -12.19 15.66 62.29
C ARG A 17 -10.78 16.10 62.77
N CYS A 18 -9.89 16.50 61.86
CA CYS A 18 -8.73 17.43 61.99
C CYS A 18 -7.96 17.62 63.35
N ARG A 19 -6.61 17.53 63.30
CA ARG A 19 -5.61 18.65 63.23
C ARG A 19 -4.38 18.52 64.16
N ASP A 20 -3.29 19.18 63.72
CA ASP A 20 -2.11 19.74 64.45
C ASP A 20 -1.15 18.79 65.22
N ALA A 21 0.09 19.16 65.60
CA ALA A 21 1.18 19.92 64.95
C ALA A 21 2.48 19.92 65.82
N PHE A 22 3.67 20.04 65.20
CA PHE A 22 4.99 20.43 65.81
C PHE A 22 5.60 19.44 66.86
N LEU A 23 6.91 19.36 67.16
CA LEU A 23 8.18 20.01 66.69
C LEU A 23 9.33 18.93 66.79
N LEU A 24 10.66 19.09 67.04
CA LEU A 24 11.56 20.20 67.43
C LEU A 24 12.96 20.13 66.74
N GLN A 25 14.06 19.78 67.44
CA GLN A 25 15.46 19.78 66.95
C GLN A 25 16.34 18.75 67.68
N SER A 26 17.42 18.23 67.04
CA SER A 26 18.80 18.37 67.57
C SER A 26 19.93 17.80 66.67
N PHE A 27 20.85 18.69 66.31
CA PHE A 27 22.26 18.54 65.89
C PHE A 27 23.03 17.21 66.12
N ARG A 28 23.81 16.80 65.09
CA ARG A 28 25.29 16.90 65.13
C ARG A 28 25.93 16.88 63.74
N SER A 29 27.16 17.35 63.64
CA SER A 29 27.94 17.54 62.40
C SER A 29 29.28 16.81 62.46
N TYR A 30 29.85 16.48 61.29
CA TYR A 30 31.28 16.19 61.16
C TYR A 30 31.86 16.79 59.89
N LEU A 31 33.03 17.40 60.02
CA LEU A 31 33.86 17.95 58.96
C LEU A 31 35.14 17.11 58.88
N HIS A 32 35.67 16.87 57.68
CA HIS A 32 37.05 17.27 57.41
C HIS A 32 37.38 17.38 55.92
N SER A 33 38.22 18.36 55.60
CA SER A 33 38.97 18.47 54.35
C SER A 33 40.42 18.02 54.61
N TYR A 34 41.18 17.57 53.58
CA TYR A 34 42.46 18.20 53.18
C TYR A 34 43.22 17.47 52.04
N ARG A 35 43.90 18.29 51.21
CA ARG A 35 45.16 18.07 50.43
C ARG A 35 45.38 16.89 49.45
N SER A 36 45.73 17.31 48.23
CA SER A 36 46.76 16.74 47.32
C SER A 36 48.14 17.43 47.58
N PRO A 37 49.21 17.35 46.73
CA PRO A 37 49.79 16.25 45.92
C PRO A 37 51.34 16.07 46.06
N VAL A 38 51.90 14.90 45.72
CA VAL A 38 53.34 14.62 45.41
C VAL A 38 53.35 13.44 44.40
N VAL A 39 54.05 13.33 43.24
CA VAL A 39 55.27 13.88 42.59
C VAL A 39 56.47 12.89 42.54
N CYS A 40 56.75 12.40 41.33
CA CYS A 40 58.00 11.84 40.76
C CYS A 40 58.84 10.77 41.48
N HIS A 41 59.21 9.72 40.72
CA HIS A 41 60.65 9.48 40.42
C HIS A 41 60.87 8.71 39.09
N ASN A 42 62.05 8.91 38.48
CA ASN A 42 62.50 8.31 37.20
C ASN A 42 63.22 6.96 37.39
N ILE A 43 63.44 6.19 36.31
CA ILE A 43 64.73 5.50 36.03
C ILE A 43 64.91 5.03 34.55
N LEU A 44 66.02 5.50 33.95
CA LEU A 44 66.80 5.01 32.78
C LEU A 44 66.19 4.80 31.35
N SER A 45 67.12 4.54 30.41
CA SER A 45 67.07 4.64 28.91
C SER A 45 68.22 3.75 28.33
N PRO A 46 68.82 3.88 27.10
CA PRO A 46 68.52 4.66 25.87
C PRO A 46 68.75 3.88 24.52
N LYS A 47 68.81 4.62 23.39
CA LYS A 47 69.31 4.28 22.01
C LYS A 47 68.33 3.53 21.09
N ARG A 48 68.40 3.65 19.75
CA ARG A 48 69.48 4.16 18.85
C ARG A 48 68.96 4.97 17.64
N GLU A 49 69.88 5.58 16.88
CA GLU A 49 69.71 6.28 15.58
C GLU A 49 69.07 5.39 14.46
N ASP A 50 68.63 5.86 13.28
CA ASP A 50 69.28 6.85 12.38
C ASP A 50 68.36 7.51 11.31
N ILE A 51 68.92 8.45 10.54
CA ILE A 51 68.27 9.43 9.66
C ILE A 51 68.57 9.16 8.17
N ARG A 52 67.62 9.41 7.25
CA ARG A 52 67.99 9.80 5.87
C ARG A 52 67.03 10.74 5.11
N THR A 53 67.50 11.98 4.97
CA THR A 53 67.43 12.87 3.80
C THR A 53 66.09 13.23 3.12
N ARG A 54 65.79 14.53 3.19
CA ARG A 54 64.79 15.29 2.41
C ARG A 54 65.06 15.26 0.89
N THR A 55 64.01 15.48 0.10
CA THR A 55 64.00 16.54 -0.94
C THR A 55 62.78 17.44 -0.72
N ALA A 56 62.81 18.68 -1.22
CA ALA A 56 61.79 19.69 -0.88
C ALA A 56 61.46 20.64 -2.04
N LYS A 57 60.19 21.04 -2.13
CA LYS A 57 59.69 22.27 -2.78
C LYS A 57 58.60 22.88 -1.91
N LEU A 58 58.51 24.20 -1.85
CA LEU A 58 57.58 24.92 -0.97
C LEU A 58 56.26 25.27 -1.70
N LYS A 59 55.14 25.10 -0.97
CA LYS A 59 54.00 26.03 -0.70
C LYS A 59 53.54 27.03 -1.79
N PRO A 60 52.22 27.38 -1.85
CA PRO A 60 51.36 27.68 -0.69
C PRO A 60 50.01 26.93 -0.63
N GLN A 61 49.12 27.39 0.25
CA GLN A 61 47.94 26.70 0.78
C GLN A 61 46.63 27.23 0.19
N PHE A 62 45.66 26.35 -0.06
CA PHE A 62 44.23 26.60 0.14
C PHE A 62 43.53 25.31 0.59
N PRO A 63 42.67 25.32 1.64
CA PRO A 63 42.01 24.13 2.15
C PRO A 63 40.65 23.89 1.48
N ILE A 64 40.54 22.85 0.66
CA ILE A 64 39.24 22.30 0.21
C ILE A 64 39.01 20.98 0.96
N SER A 65 38.03 20.97 1.87
CA SER A 65 37.66 19.79 2.65
C SER A 65 36.81 18.81 1.84
N CYS A 66 37.46 17.93 1.07
CA CYS A 66 36.80 16.79 0.46
C CYS A 66 36.49 15.74 1.54
N HIS A 67 35.28 15.78 2.09
CA HIS A 67 34.77 14.68 2.92
C HIS A 67 34.74 13.37 2.12
N PRO A 68 35.16 12.23 2.70
CA PRO A 68 35.26 10.97 1.97
C PRO A 68 33.88 10.45 1.58
N VAL A 69 33.78 9.93 0.35
CA VAL A 69 32.57 9.32 -0.20
C VAL A 69 32.07 8.20 0.72
N LEU A 70 30.79 8.26 1.09
CA LEU A 70 30.10 7.19 1.81
C LEU A 70 30.15 5.89 0.99
N ARG A 71 31.02 4.96 1.38
CA ARG A 71 30.91 3.56 0.95
C ARG A 71 29.54 3.03 1.41
N PRO A 72 28.71 2.46 0.52
CA PRO A 72 27.47 1.82 0.94
C PRO A 72 27.81 0.61 1.82
N ARG A 73 27.52 0.71 3.12
CA ARG A 73 27.68 -0.38 4.09
C ARG A 73 26.70 -1.49 3.71
N ASN A 74 27.21 -2.65 3.32
CA ASN A 74 26.46 -3.79 2.75
C ASN A 74 25.04 -3.92 3.31
N SER A 75 24.05 -3.49 2.54
CA SER A 75 22.64 -3.75 2.80
C SER A 75 22.36 -5.23 2.57
N LYS A 76 22.49 -6.04 3.61
CA LYS A 76 21.95 -7.40 3.62
C LYS A 76 20.45 -7.30 3.34
N PHE A 77 20.03 -7.74 2.16
CA PHE A 77 18.62 -8.03 1.91
C PHE A 77 18.21 -9.13 2.88
N PHE A 78 17.44 -8.77 3.90
CA PHE A 78 16.76 -9.76 4.73
C PHE A 78 15.71 -10.46 3.84
N PRO A 79 15.74 -11.80 3.70
CA PRO A 79 14.71 -12.51 2.98
C PRO A 79 13.36 -12.36 3.68
N PRO A 80 12.24 -12.41 2.93
CA PRO A 80 10.89 -12.36 3.50
C PRO A 80 10.56 -13.66 4.23
N PHE A 81 11.02 -13.78 5.48
CA PHE A 81 10.55 -14.81 6.40
C PHE A 81 9.22 -14.37 7.01
N ALA A 82 8.14 -15.04 6.62
CA ALA A 82 6.93 -15.09 7.44
C ALA A 82 7.30 -15.78 8.77
N ALA A 83 7.14 -15.09 9.89
CA ALA A 83 7.45 -15.63 11.20
C ALA A 83 6.40 -16.68 11.60
N VAL A 84 6.79 -17.96 11.59
CA VAL A 84 5.87 -19.11 11.78
C VAL A 84 5.21 -19.12 13.17
N SER A 85 5.84 -18.53 14.18
CA SER A 85 5.36 -18.47 15.58
C SER A 85 4.11 -17.59 15.82
N SER A 86 3.38 -17.23 14.76
CA SER A 86 2.06 -16.59 14.83
C SER A 86 0.94 -17.46 14.21
N PHE A 87 1.27 -18.67 13.73
CA PHE A 87 0.37 -19.49 12.91
C PHE A 87 0.46 -21.01 13.18
N ALA A 88 1.19 -21.45 14.20
CA ALA A 88 1.41 -22.87 14.48
C ALA A 88 0.36 -23.50 15.43
N ASP A 89 -0.28 -22.70 16.28
CA ASP A 89 -0.86 -23.19 17.55
C ASP A 89 -2.38 -23.46 17.53
N GLU A 90 -3.05 -23.44 16.36
CA GLU A 90 -4.52 -23.61 16.25
C GLU A 90 -4.97 -24.84 15.43
N GLU A 91 -4.11 -25.84 15.21
CA GLU A 91 -4.52 -27.17 14.71
C GLU A 91 -3.96 -28.34 15.55
N GLY A 92 -4.12 -28.27 16.88
CA GLY A 92 -3.87 -29.36 17.84
C GLY A 92 -4.23 -28.98 19.27
N GLU A 93 -4.79 -29.92 20.05
CA GLU A 93 -5.12 -29.70 21.47
C GLU A 93 -3.94 -30.01 22.42
N GLU A 94 -3.98 -29.37 23.59
CA GLU A 94 -3.22 -29.66 24.82
C GLU A 94 -1.72 -30.04 24.75
N ALA A 95 -0.85 -29.03 24.90
CA ALA A 95 0.47 -29.20 25.53
C ALA A 95 0.92 -27.92 26.27
N GLN A 96 0.86 -27.91 27.60
CA GLN A 96 1.34 -26.78 28.41
C GLN A 96 2.85 -26.88 28.72
N GLY A 97 3.57 -25.76 28.57
CA GLY A 97 4.79 -25.51 29.36
C GLY A 97 6.16 -25.69 28.69
N ALA A 98 6.51 -24.88 27.68
CA ALA A 98 7.89 -24.79 27.17
C ALA A 98 8.33 -23.38 26.65
N ALA A 99 7.68 -22.29 27.10
CA ALA A 99 7.84 -20.94 26.51
C ALA A 99 8.56 -19.90 27.41
N ALA A 100 9.56 -20.31 28.20
CA ALA A 100 10.18 -19.46 29.23
C ALA A 100 11.71 -19.28 29.15
N ALA A 101 12.39 -19.85 28.12
CA ALA A 101 13.85 -19.99 28.13
C ALA A 101 14.53 -19.71 26.77
N ALA A 102 14.23 -18.57 26.12
CA ALA A 102 14.86 -18.16 24.86
C ALA A 102 15.20 -16.66 24.75
N ALA A 103 15.07 -15.89 25.83
CA ALA A 103 15.14 -14.42 25.83
C ALA A 103 16.40 -13.84 26.50
N SER A 104 17.59 -14.33 26.14
CA SER A 104 18.85 -13.81 26.71
C SER A 104 20.10 -14.02 25.82
N ASN A 105 20.29 -13.18 24.80
CA ASN A 105 21.59 -12.59 24.40
C ASN A 105 21.50 -11.80 23.07
N GLY A 106 21.03 -10.55 23.16
CA GLY A 106 21.30 -9.52 22.17
C GLY A 106 21.77 -8.27 22.91
N LYS A 107 22.94 -7.73 22.57
CA LYS A 107 23.44 -6.50 23.23
C LYS A 107 22.68 -5.30 22.71
N GLU A 108 21.84 -4.72 23.55
CA GLU A 108 21.21 -3.43 23.30
C GLU A 108 22.27 -2.32 23.47
N GLU A 109 22.52 -1.55 22.41
CA GLU A 109 23.20 -0.27 22.52
C GLU A 109 22.16 0.75 23.01
N GLN A 110 22.21 1.09 24.31
CA GLN A 110 21.29 2.04 24.92
C GLN A 110 21.40 3.42 24.28
N PHE A 111 20.40 3.79 23.48
CA PHE A 111 20.01 5.18 23.26
C PHE A 111 18.97 5.57 24.32
N GLU A 112 19.10 6.76 24.89
CA GLU A 112 18.26 7.23 26.00
C GLU A 112 16.77 7.33 25.62
N ASP A 113 15.89 6.96 26.56
CA ASP A 113 14.43 6.96 26.41
C ASP A 113 13.83 8.38 26.32
N ALA A 114 13.98 8.99 25.15
CA ALA A 114 13.23 10.18 24.76
C ALA A 114 11.79 9.79 24.35
N LYS A 115 10.89 9.67 25.34
CA LYS A 115 9.42 9.53 25.24
C LYS A 115 8.89 9.04 23.87
N SER A 116 8.60 7.75 23.80
CA SER A 116 8.05 7.09 22.60
C SER A 116 6.71 7.65 22.10
N ASP A 117 5.99 8.46 22.89
CA ASP A 117 4.76 9.14 22.48
C ASP A 117 4.99 10.32 21.52
N ASP A 118 6.04 11.12 21.71
CA ASP A 118 6.21 12.43 21.06
C ASP A 118 6.70 12.37 19.59
N LEU A 119 7.01 11.19 19.05
CA LEU A 119 7.42 11.04 17.64
C LEU A 119 6.22 11.14 16.68
N PRO A 120 6.36 11.75 15.48
CA PRO A 120 5.34 11.70 14.43
C PRO A 120 4.96 10.25 14.08
N GLU A 121 3.67 9.96 13.88
CA GLU A 121 3.20 8.59 13.58
C GLU A 121 3.90 7.95 12.37
N MET A 122 4.16 8.73 11.32
CA MET A 122 4.94 8.32 10.14
C MET A 122 6.36 7.84 10.52
N ALA A 123 6.99 8.51 11.49
CA ALA A 123 8.33 8.16 11.97
C ALA A 123 8.30 6.84 12.75
N LYS A 124 7.28 6.62 13.59
CA LYS A 124 7.05 5.34 14.30
C LYS A 124 6.77 4.20 13.30
N ALA A 125 5.79 4.39 12.42
CA ALA A 125 5.32 3.38 11.46
C ALA A 125 6.44 2.93 10.49
N PHE A 126 7.26 3.86 10.01
CA PHE A 126 8.41 3.55 9.16
C PHE A 126 9.72 3.38 9.95
N ASN A 127 9.72 3.35 11.29
CA ASN A 127 10.91 3.21 12.15
C ASN A 127 12.09 4.13 11.74
N ILE A 128 11.79 5.37 11.31
CA ILE A 128 12.76 6.38 10.86
C ILE A 128 12.84 7.53 11.86
N SER A 129 13.90 8.34 11.79
CA SER A 129 13.97 9.54 12.64
C SER A 129 12.86 10.54 12.28
N ALA A 130 12.35 11.26 13.27
CA ALA A 130 11.38 12.33 13.06
C ALA A 130 11.88 13.40 12.08
N ARG A 131 13.20 13.66 12.04
CA ARG A 131 13.84 14.57 11.06
C ARG A 131 13.79 14.02 9.63
N THR A 132 13.92 12.71 9.46
CA THR A 132 13.80 12.05 8.14
C THR A 132 12.36 12.12 7.64
N ALA A 133 11.37 11.86 8.50
CA ALA A 133 9.97 11.97 8.16
C ALA A 133 9.60 13.42 7.77
N SER A 134 9.92 14.41 8.61
CA SER A 134 9.60 15.80 8.33
C SER A 134 10.31 16.34 7.08
N ALA A 135 11.60 16.03 6.88
CA ALA A 135 12.31 16.38 5.65
C ALA A 135 11.65 15.78 4.40
N LEU A 136 11.23 14.51 4.44
CA LEU A 136 10.55 13.86 3.32
C LEU A 136 9.20 14.52 3.02
N THR A 137 8.38 14.81 4.05
CA THR A 137 7.11 15.54 3.87
C THR A 137 7.32 16.96 3.33
N MET A 138 8.38 17.65 3.76
CA MET A 138 8.73 19.00 3.28
C MET A 138 9.21 18.98 1.83
N CYS A 139 10.05 18.02 1.44
CA CYS A 139 10.48 17.84 0.04
C CYS A 139 9.28 17.53 -0.87
N ILE A 140 8.36 16.68 -0.42
CA ILE A 140 7.11 16.38 -1.15
C ILE A 140 6.24 17.64 -1.29
N ALA A 141 6.05 18.42 -0.22
CA ALA A 141 5.28 19.67 -0.27
C ALA A 141 5.91 20.73 -1.18
N ILE A 142 7.24 20.90 -1.13
CA ILE A 142 7.98 21.81 -2.03
C ILE A 142 7.82 21.36 -3.49
N ALA A 143 7.96 20.07 -3.77
CA ALA A 143 7.74 19.51 -5.11
C ALA A 143 6.28 19.70 -5.57
N ALA A 144 5.30 19.48 -4.69
CA ALA A 144 3.88 19.67 -4.96
C ALA A 144 3.51 21.12 -5.31
N LEU A 145 4.23 22.10 -4.75
CA LEU A 145 4.01 23.52 -5.04
C LEU A 145 4.85 24.06 -6.22
N SER A 146 6.02 23.46 -6.49
CA SER A 146 6.97 23.97 -7.49
C SER A 146 6.92 23.27 -8.86
N LEU A 147 6.71 21.95 -8.91
CA LEU A 147 6.69 21.19 -10.17
C LEU A 147 5.64 21.68 -11.18
N PRO A 148 4.42 22.13 -10.80
CA PRO A 148 3.44 22.66 -11.75
C PRO A 148 3.97 23.83 -12.59
N PHE A 149 4.90 24.65 -12.07
CA PHE A 149 5.51 25.75 -12.82
C PHE A 149 6.46 25.28 -13.95
N ALA A 150 6.94 24.04 -13.88
CA ALA A 150 7.77 23.41 -14.91
C ALA A 150 6.96 22.55 -15.91
N MET A 151 5.66 22.37 -15.70
CA MET A 151 4.81 21.54 -16.57
C MET A 151 4.53 22.24 -17.91
N LYS A 152 4.61 21.48 -19.01
CA LYS A 152 4.32 21.99 -20.37
C LYS A 152 2.87 22.46 -20.49
N THR A 153 1.98 21.79 -19.77
CA THR A 153 0.56 22.16 -19.58
C THR A 153 0.35 23.59 -19.06
N LEU A 154 1.32 24.14 -18.30
CA LEU A 154 1.32 25.53 -17.83
C LEU A 154 2.15 26.47 -18.72
N GLY A 155 3.19 25.93 -19.37
CA GLY A 155 4.20 26.68 -20.11
C GLY A 155 3.78 27.28 -21.47
N GLN A 156 2.62 26.89 -22.02
CA GLN A 156 2.15 27.44 -23.30
C GLN A 156 1.81 28.96 -23.23
N ALA A 157 1.58 29.57 -24.40
CA ALA A 157 1.40 31.01 -24.58
C ALA A 157 0.00 31.53 -24.14
N VAL A 158 -0.45 31.11 -22.96
CA VAL A 158 -1.76 31.45 -22.38
C VAL A 158 -1.65 32.63 -21.42
N GLY A 159 -2.74 33.39 -21.27
CA GLY A 159 -2.79 34.57 -20.39
C GLY A 159 -2.61 34.24 -18.90
N LEU A 160 -2.20 35.24 -18.11
CA LEU A 160 -1.86 35.09 -16.69
C LEU A 160 -3.02 34.47 -15.87
N LYS A 161 -4.25 34.93 -16.10
CA LYS A 161 -5.49 34.38 -15.52
C LYS A 161 -5.61 32.88 -15.76
N THR A 162 -5.44 32.42 -17.00
CA THR A 162 -5.51 30.99 -17.34
C THR A 162 -4.38 30.20 -16.69
N LYS A 163 -3.16 30.76 -16.57
CA LYS A 163 -2.05 30.12 -15.86
C LYS A 163 -2.36 29.96 -14.37
N ILE A 164 -2.91 30.97 -13.71
CA ILE A 164 -3.33 30.86 -12.29
C ILE A 164 -4.40 29.78 -12.13
N LEU A 165 -5.43 29.77 -12.99
CA LEU A 165 -6.49 28.77 -12.95
C LEU A 165 -5.97 27.34 -13.21
N SER A 166 -5.06 27.15 -14.19
CA SER A 166 -4.43 25.85 -14.47
C SER A 166 -3.52 25.38 -13.33
N TYR A 167 -2.81 26.29 -12.66
CA TYR A 167 -2.01 25.97 -11.47
C TYR A 167 -2.88 25.48 -10.31
N VAL A 168 -3.97 26.20 -9.99
CA VAL A 168 -4.95 25.77 -8.98
C VAL A 168 -5.57 24.43 -9.36
N THR A 169 -5.93 24.25 -10.62
CA THR A 169 -6.47 23.00 -11.16
C THR A 169 -5.52 21.82 -10.92
N LEU A 170 -4.22 21.98 -11.22
CA LEU A 170 -3.20 20.98 -10.94
C LEU A 170 -3.07 20.65 -9.44
N LEU A 171 -3.18 21.63 -8.53
CA LEU A 171 -3.16 21.37 -7.09
C LEU A 171 -4.38 20.56 -6.61
N PHE A 172 -5.58 20.80 -7.17
CA PHE A 172 -6.77 19.98 -6.88
C PHE A 172 -6.61 18.54 -7.37
N GLY A 173 -6.04 18.34 -8.56
CA GLY A 173 -5.70 17.01 -9.08
C GLY A 173 -4.65 16.29 -8.23
N PHE A 174 -3.64 17.02 -7.75
CA PHE A 174 -2.64 16.49 -6.80
C PHE A 174 -3.29 16.09 -5.48
N TYR A 175 -4.18 16.91 -4.92
CA TYR A 175 -4.87 16.61 -3.67
C TYR A 175 -5.73 15.34 -3.76
N MET A 176 -6.43 15.14 -4.88
CA MET A 176 -7.15 13.89 -5.14
C MET A 176 -6.18 12.70 -5.28
N ALA A 177 -5.16 12.81 -6.14
CA ALA A 177 -4.18 11.75 -6.37
C ALA A 177 -3.41 11.34 -5.09
N TRP A 178 -3.07 12.31 -4.25
CA TRP A 178 -2.47 12.11 -2.94
C TRP A 178 -3.40 11.32 -2.01
N ASN A 179 -4.69 11.63 -1.99
CA ASN A 179 -5.66 10.90 -1.19
C ASN A 179 -5.96 9.48 -1.72
N ILE A 180 -5.87 9.25 -3.04
CA ILE A 180 -5.91 7.90 -3.63
C ILE A 180 -4.76 7.05 -3.06
N GLY A 181 -3.51 7.52 -3.17
CA GLY A 181 -2.36 6.80 -2.64
C GLY A 181 -2.41 6.62 -1.12
N ALA A 182 -2.97 7.57 -0.37
CA ALA A 182 -3.12 7.48 1.08
C ALA A 182 -4.12 6.40 1.53
N ASN A 183 -5.15 6.09 0.72
CA ASN A 183 -6.13 5.04 1.05
C ASN A 183 -5.80 3.70 0.39
N ASP A 184 -5.66 3.69 -0.93
CA ASP A 184 -5.78 2.47 -1.73
C ASP A 184 -4.49 1.65 -1.87
N VAL A 185 -3.32 2.15 -1.44
CA VAL A 185 -2.09 1.32 -1.34
C VAL A 185 -2.30 0.09 -0.45
N ALA A 186 -3.24 0.17 0.50
CA ALA A 186 -3.65 -0.95 1.33
C ALA A 186 -4.36 -2.07 0.52
N ASN A 187 -4.95 -1.77 -0.64
CA ASN A 187 -5.49 -2.76 -1.57
C ASN A 187 -4.38 -3.51 -2.33
N ALA A 188 -3.22 -2.87 -2.54
CA ALA A 188 -2.10 -3.48 -3.24
C ALA A 188 -1.13 -4.24 -2.29
N MET A 189 -0.99 -3.75 -1.06
CA MET A 189 0.03 -4.22 -0.11
C MET A 189 -0.51 -4.74 1.24
N GLY A 190 -1.76 -4.44 1.61
CA GLY A 190 -2.30 -4.78 2.93
C GLY A 190 -2.34 -6.29 3.19
N THR A 191 -2.57 -7.09 2.14
CA THR A 191 -2.51 -8.55 2.16
C THR A 191 -1.09 -9.10 2.31
N SER A 192 -0.09 -8.46 1.71
CA SER A 192 1.33 -8.85 1.80
C SER A 192 2.00 -8.41 3.10
N VAL A 193 1.56 -7.31 3.70
CA VAL A 193 1.96 -6.92 5.06
C VAL A 193 1.21 -7.76 6.11
N GLY A 194 -0.07 -8.07 5.88
CA GLY A 194 -0.88 -8.91 6.76
C GLY A 194 -0.39 -10.36 6.86
N SER A 195 0.15 -10.94 5.77
CA SER A 195 0.74 -12.28 5.75
C SER A 195 2.19 -12.36 6.25
N GLY A 196 2.81 -11.20 6.54
CA GLY A 196 4.23 -11.10 6.87
C GLY A 196 5.19 -11.27 5.68
N ALA A 197 4.70 -11.34 4.44
CA ALA A 197 5.53 -11.45 3.24
C ALA A 197 6.34 -10.17 2.95
N LEU A 198 5.86 -8.99 3.38
CA LEU A 198 6.57 -7.72 3.29
C LEU A 198 6.49 -6.94 4.61
N THR A 199 7.59 -6.27 4.99
CA THR A 199 7.49 -5.18 5.98
C THR A 199 6.80 -3.97 5.36
N LEU A 200 6.12 -3.16 6.19
CA LEU A 200 5.47 -1.91 5.78
C LEU A 200 6.40 -0.97 4.99
N ARG A 201 7.70 -0.93 5.33
CA ARG A 201 8.73 -0.19 4.57
C ARG A 201 8.88 -0.69 3.14
N GLN A 202 9.03 -2.01 2.97
CA GLN A 202 9.23 -2.64 1.66
C GLN A 202 7.97 -2.48 0.81
N ALA A 203 6.80 -2.72 1.41
CA ALA A 203 5.49 -2.50 0.77
C ALA A 203 5.37 -1.09 0.18
N VAL A 204 5.58 -0.03 0.97
CA VAL A 204 5.43 1.35 0.49
C VAL A 204 6.49 1.73 -0.55
N LEU A 205 7.74 1.27 -0.42
CA LEU A 205 8.78 1.52 -1.43
C LEU A 205 8.52 0.78 -2.76
N THR A 206 8.01 -0.45 -2.71
CA THR A 206 7.66 -1.21 -3.91
C THR A 206 6.41 -0.66 -4.58
N ALA A 207 5.38 -0.30 -3.80
CA ALA A 207 4.17 0.35 -4.30
C ALA A 207 4.49 1.70 -4.97
N ALA A 208 5.37 2.51 -4.38
CA ALA A 208 5.81 3.79 -4.96
C ALA A 208 6.34 3.66 -6.40
N VAL A 209 7.16 2.64 -6.68
CA VAL A 209 7.72 2.41 -8.03
C VAL A 209 6.64 1.89 -8.98
N LEU A 210 5.78 0.99 -8.52
CA LEU A 210 4.89 0.22 -9.38
C LEU A 210 3.54 0.90 -9.64
N GLU A 211 2.95 1.60 -8.66
CA GLU A 211 1.78 2.44 -8.89
C GLU A 211 2.11 3.61 -9.82
N PHE A 212 3.28 4.23 -9.67
CA PHE A 212 3.79 5.23 -10.62
C PHE A 212 3.98 4.66 -12.04
N SER A 213 4.59 3.47 -12.15
CA SER A 213 4.78 2.80 -13.44
C SER A 213 3.45 2.43 -14.11
N GLY A 214 2.48 1.95 -13.32
CA GLY A 214 1.12 1.64 -13.79
C GLY A 214 0.38 2.90 -14.26
N ALA A 215 0.43 3.97 -13.47
CA ALA A 215 -0.17 5.26 -13.80
C ALA A 215 0.34 5.81 -15.14
N LEU A 216 1.63 5.69 -15.42
CA LEU A 216 2.23 6.13 -16.69
C LEU A 216 1.91 5.22 -17.87
N LEU A 217 1.94 3.90 -17.69
CA LEU A 217 1.90 2.94 -18.80
C LEU A 217 0.49 2.43 -19.15
N MET A 218 -0.45 2.47 -18.20
CA MET A 218 -1.84 2.02 -18.39
C MET A 218 -2.88 3.13 -18.20
N GLY A 219 -2.55 4.20 -17.47
CA GLY A 219 -3.52 5.22 -17.02
C GLY A 219 -4.35 5.91 -18.12
N THR A 220 -3.80 6.05 -19.33
CA THR A 220 -4.48 6.72 -20.46
C THR A 220 -5.82 6.07 -20.82
N HIS A 221 -5.90 4.74 -20.79
CA HIS A 221 -7.07 3.98 -21.24
C HIS A 221 -8.32 4.27 -20.40
N VAL A 222 -8.19 4.27 -19.07
CA VAL A 222 -9.31 4.53 -18.15
C VAL A 222 -9.59 6.03 -18.01
N THR A 223 -8.56 6.86 -18.07
CA THR A 223 -8.68 8.32 -17.92
C THR A 223 -9.57 8.94 -19.01
N ASN A 224 -9.47 8.45 -20.26
CA ASN A 224 -10.37 8.87 -21.35
C ASN A 224 -11.85 8.64 -21.00
N THR A 225 -12.18 7.50 -20.37
CA THR A 225 -13.54 7.17 -19.93
C THR A 225 -13.98 8.02 -18.76
N MET A 226 -13.11 8.29 -17.77
CA MET A 226 -13.47 9.16 -16.64
C MET A 226 -13.65 10.62 -17.06
N GLN A 227 -12.86 11.11 -18.03
CA GLN A 227 -12.95 12.46 -18.56
C GLN A 227 -14.27 12.73 -19.32
N LYS A 228 -14.68 11.82 -20.21
CA LYS A 228 -15.83 12.02 -21.12
C LYS A 228 -17.11 11.30 -20.68
N GLY A 229 -17.02 10.32 -19.77
CA GLY A 229 -18.06 9.30 -19.58
C GLY A 229 -19.12 9.57 -18.52
N ILE A 230 -18.95 10.57 -17.64
CA ILE A 230 -19.90 10.82 -16.53
C ILE A 230 -20.81 12.02 -16.78
N LEU A 231 -20.22 13.17 -17.14
CA LEU A 231 -20.92 14.45 -17.28
C LEU A 231 -21.14 14.83 -18.75
N VAL A 232 -22.37 15.20 -19.09
CA VAL A 232 -22.75 15.74 -20.40
C VAL A 232 -22.32 17.21 -20.48
N ALA A 233 -21.06 17.46 -20.85
CA ALA A 233 -20.51 18.82 -20.94
C ALA A 233 -21.35 19.77 -21.84
N GLY A 234 -22.07 19.22 -22.83
CA GLY A 234 -23.02 19.97 -23.67
C GLY A 234 -24.14 20.70 -22.90
N VAL A 235 -24.56 20.19 -21.73
CA VAL A 235 -25.60 20.82 -20.89
C VAL A 235 -25.10 22.11 -20.23
N PHE A 236 -23.78 22.29 -20.14
CA PHE A 236 -23.15 23.47 -19.53
C PHE A 236 -22.63 24.47 -20.59
N GLN A 237 -22.98 24.31 -21.87
CA GLN A 237 -22.57 25.25 -22.92
C GLN A 237 -23.05 26.68 -22.61
N GLY A 238 -22.13 27.65 -22.72
CA GLY A 238 -22.36 29.03 -22.30
C GLY A 238 -22.18 29.28 -20.79
N ASN A 239 -21.91 28.23 -19.99
CA ASN A 239 -21.57 28.33 -18.58
C ASN A 239 -20.38 27.42 -18.21
N ASP A 240 -19.32 27.50 -19.01
CA ASP A 240 -18.03 26.87 -18.75
C ASP A 240 -17.47 27.11 -17.34
N PRO A 241 -17.64 28.29 -16.67
CA PRO A 241 -17.17 28.50 -15.30
C PRO A 241 -17.86 27.57 -14.28
N LEU A 242 -19.13 27.22 -14.50
CA LEU A 242 -19.88 26.30 -13.63
C LEU A 242 -19.39 24.86 -13.79
N LEU A 243 -19.16 24.40 -15.03
CA LEU A 243 -18.60 23.07 -15.29
C LEU A 243 -17.18 22.95 -14.73
N PHE A 244 -16.34 23.97 -14.95
CA PHE A 244 -15.00 24.06 -14.37
C PHE A 244 -15.03 24.01 -12.84
N ALA A 245 -15.87 24.82 -12.20
CA ALA A 245 -16.05 24.81 -10.74
C ALA A 245 -16.54 23.44 -10.24
N GLY A 246 -17.48 22.79 -10.92
CA GLY A 246 -18.01 21.47 -10.57
C GLY A 246 -16.98 20.34 -10.66
N LEU A 247 -16.10 20.37 -11.66
CA LEU A 247 -15.01 19.40 -11.82
C LEU A 247 -13.97 19.55 -10.70
N LEU A 248 -13.56 20.79 -10.36
CA LEU A 248 -12.69 21.04 -9.20
C LEU A 248 -13.38 20.65 -7.89
N SER A 249 -14.67 20.98 -7.73
CA SER A 249 -15.46 20.60 -6.55
C SER A 249 -15.53 19.10 -6.37
N SER A 250 -15.63 18.34 -7.47
CA SER A 250 -15.66 16.89 -7.43
C SER A 250 -14.32 16.29 -6.95
N LEU A 251 -13.20 16.82 -7.45
CA LEU A 251 -11.85 16.43 -7.01
C LEU A 251 -11.61 16.75 -5.53
N ALA A 252 -12.02 17.93 -5.07
CA ALA A 252 -11.90 18.32 -3.67
C ALA A 252 -12.81 17.48 -2.76
N ALA A 253 -14.07 17.27 -3.15
CA ALA A 253 -15.04 16.50 -2.38
C ALA A 253 -14.59 15.04 -2.18
N ALA A 254 -14.14 14.40 -3.25
CA ALA A 254 -13.60 13.06 -3.19
C ALA A 254 -12.30 13.01 -2.36
N GLY A 255 -11.36 13.93 -2.61
CA GLY A 255 -10.12 14.06 -1.83
C GLY A 255 -10.39 14.23 -0.33
N THR A 256 -11.37 15.06 0.07
CA THR A 256 -11.70 15.29 1.48
C THR A 256 -12.35 14.08 2.15
N TRP A 257 -13.25 13.35 1.48
CA TRP A 257 -13.79 12.12 2.06
C TRP A 257 -12.70 11.06 2.23
N LEU A 258 -11.84 10.90 1.23
CA LEU A 258 -10.69 10.00 1.26
C LEU A 258 -9.67 10.39 2.34
N GLN A 259 -9.46 11.68 2.60
CA GLN A 259 -8.64 12.19 3.69
C GLN A 259 -9.18 11.74 5.05
N VAL A 260 -10.49 11.91 5.27
CA VAL A 260 -11.18 11.53 6.51
C VAL A 260 -11.13 10.01 6.69
N ALA A 261 -11.44 9.23 5.65
CA ALA A 261 -11.37 7.77 5.71
C ALA A 261 -9.93 7.28 5.99
N SER A 262 -8.92 7.84 5.30
CA SER A 262 -7.51 7.48 5.51
C SER A 262 -6.99 7.85 6.90
N TYR A 263 -7.47 8.95 7.49
CA TYR A 263 -7.15 9.34 8.86
C TYR A 263 -7.60 8.28 9.87
N TYR A 264 -8.85 7.81 9.74
CA TYR A 264 -9.41 6.74 10.59
C TYR A 264 -9.03 5.32 10.17
N GLY A 265 -8.16 5.15 9.16
CA GLY A 265 -7.72 3.85 8.68
C GLY A 265 -8.83 3.03 7.99
N TRP A 266 -9.83 3.69 7.41
CA TRP A 266 -10.96 3.05 6.74
C TRP A 266 -10.66 2.84 5.25
N PRO A 267 -10.74 1.59 4.72
CA PRO A 267 -10.71 1.36 3.29
C PRO A 267 -12.05 1.77 2.65
N VAL A 268 -11.99 2.69 1.70
CA VAL A 268 -13.15 3.20 0.96
C VAL A 268 -12.81 3.28 -0.52
N SER A 269 -13.79 3.14 -1.42
CA SER A 269 -13.49 3.17 -2.85
C SER A 269 -13.40 4.60 -3.40
N THR A 270 -12.20 4.97 -3.84
CA THR A 270 -11.90 6.21 -4.57
C THR A 270 -12.80 6.40 -5.80
N THR A 271 -12.94 5.38 -6.65
CA THR A 271 -13.81 5.38 -7.84
C THR A 271 -15.27 5.70 -7.51
N HIS A 272 -15.80 5.14 -6.42
CA HIS A 272 -17.17 5.44 -5.98
C HIS A 272 -17.33 6.88 -5.50
N CYS A 273 -16.31 7.40 -4.80
CA CYS A 273 -16.37 8.75 -4.26
C CYS A 273 -16.30 9.81 -5.36
N ILE A 274 -15.40 9.67 -6.34
CA ILE A 274 -15.31 10.64 -7.45
C ILE A 274 -16.52 10.57 -8.38
N VAL A 275 -17.00 9.37 -8.72
CA VAL A 275 -18.22 9.24 -9.56
C VAL A 275 -19.44 9.77 -8.82
N GLY A 276 -19.57 9.51 -7.51
CA GLY A 276 -20.61 10.11 -6.66
C GLY A 276 -20.52 11.64 -6.61
N ALA A 277 -19.32 12.20 -6.45
CA ALA A 277 -19.08 13.63 -6.45
C ALA A 277 -19.41 14.31 -7.79
N MET A 278 -19.03 13.70 -8.92
CA MET A 278 -19.38 14.19 -10.25
C MET A 278 -20.89 14.10 -10.53
N VAL A 279 -21.53 12.98 -10.19
CA VAL A 279 -22.98 12.79 -10.37
C VAL A 279 -23.77 13.73 -9.47
N GLY A 280 -23.33 13.97 -8.23
CA GLY A 280 -23.93 14.95 -7.32
C GLY A 280 -23.90 16.37 -7.86
N PHE A 281 -22.73 16.82 -8.36
CA PHE A 281 -22.62 18.09 -9.07
C PHE A 281 -23.57 18.15 -10.28
N GLY A 282 -23.51 17.15 -11.17
CA GLY A 282 -24.28 17.12 -12.41
C GLY A 282 -25.79 17.19 -12.16
N LEU A 283 -26.31 16.37 -11.25
CA LEU A 283 -27.74 16.34 -10.91
C LEU A 283 -28.25 17.65 -10.28
N ILE A 284 -27.42 18.32 -9.47
CA ILE A 284 -27.84 19.53 -8.73
C ILE A 284 -27.72 20.80 -9.61
N TYR A 285 -26.68 20.89 -10.45
CA TYR A 285 -26.39 22.11 -11.22
C TYR A 285 -26.73 22.02 -12.72
N GLY A 286 -26.91 20.81 -13.27
CA GLY A 286 -27.35 20.58 -14.65
C GLY A 286 -28.55 19.64 -14.79
N GLY A 287 -29.10 19.16 -13.68
CA GLY A 287 -30.28 18.29 -13.66
C GLY A 287 -30.03 16.87 -14.21
N VAL A 288 -31.12 16.13 -14.41
CA VAL A 288 -31.12 14.74 -14.91
C VAL A 288 -30.43 14.62 -16.27
N GLY A 289 -30.51 15.66 -17.12
CA GLY A 289 -29.89 15.67 -18.45
C GLY A 289 -28.36 15.77 -18.44
N ALA A 290 -27.74 16.23 -17.35
CA ALA A 290 -26.29 16.42 -17.26
C ALA A 290 -25.49 15.13 -17.03
N ILE A 291 -26.15 13.97 -16.91
CA ILE A 291 -25.52 12.67 -16.62
C ILE A 291 -25.60 11.76 -17.84
N PHE A 292 -24.46 11.16 -18.23
CA PHE A 292 -24.44 10.11 -19.26
C PHE A 292 -24.93 8.77 -18.69
N TRP A 293 -26.25 8.62 -18.53
CA TRP A 293 -26.89 7.46 -17.89
C TRP A 293 -26.42 6.09 -18.43
N SER A 294 -26.20 5.94 -19.73
CA SER A 294 -25.71 4.69 -20.34
C SER A 294 -24.27 4.35 -19.93
N SER A 295 -23.43 5.36 -19.73
CA SER A 295 -22.05 5.19 -19.27
C SER A 295 -22.01 5.00 -17.76
N LEU A 296 -22.79 5.78 -16.99
CA LEU A 296 -22.94 5.59 -15.54
C LEU A 296 -23.46 4.19 -15.21
N ALA A 297 -24.46 3.68 -15.94
CA ALA A 297 -24.94 2.30 -15.78
C ALA A 297 -23.85 1.26 -16.06
N ARG A 298 -22.96 1.49 -17.03
CA ARG A 298 -21.79 0.62 -17.30
C ARG A 298 -20.79 0.64 -16.14
N VAL A 299 -20.56 1.80 -15.52
CA VAL A 299 -19.69 1.95 -14.35
C VAL A 299 -20.31 1.30 -13.10
N ILE A 300 -21.59 1.53 -12.81
CA ILE A 300 -22.32 0.86 -11.71
C ILE A 300 -22.33 -0.66 -11.90
N SER A 301 -22.49 -1.14 -13.14
CA SER A 301 -22.38 -2.58 -13.45
C SER A 301 -20.99 -3.13 -13.14
N SER A 302 -19.92 -2.37 -13.40
CA SER A 302 -18.55 -2.78 -13.12
C SER A 302 -18.32 -3.00 -11.61
N TRP A 303 -18.92 -2.15 -10.77
CA TRP A 303 -18.83 -2.21 -9.30
C TRP A 303 -19.44 -3.47 -8.67
N VAL A 304 -20.38 -4.12 -9.37
CA VAL A 304 -21.00 -5.40 -8.97
C VAL A 304 -20.31 -6.59 -9.64
N ILE A 305 -19.93 -6.45 -10.92
CA ILE A 305 -19.29 -7.54 -11.68
C ILE A 305 -17.86 -7.79 -11.20
N SER A 306 -17.05 -6.76 -10.94
CA SER A 306 -15.65 -6.94 -10.58
C SER A 306 -15.39 -7.67 -9.25
N PRO A 307 -16.14 -7.45 -8.13
CA PRO A 307 -15.99 -8.29 -6.94
C PRO A 307 -16.43 -9.74 -7.19
N LEU A 308 -17.47 -9.98 -7.99
CA LEU A 308 -17.95 -11.33 -8.31
C LEU A 308 -16.95 -12.12 -9.18
N VAL A 309 -16.38 -11.47 -10.21
CA VAL A 309 -15.32 -12.08 -11.03
C VAL A 309 -14.04 -12.26 -10.21
N GLY A 310 -13.67 -11.29 -9.36
CA GLY A 310 -12.55 -11.41 -8.42
C GLY A 310 -12.70 -12.62 -7.50
N ALA A 311 -13.89 -12.81 -6.91
CA ALA A 311 -14.22 -13.96 -6.07
C ALA A 311 -14.17 -15.29 -6.85
N ALA A 312 -14.71 -15.34 -8.07
CA ALA A 312 -14.70 -16.54 -8.90
C ALA A 312 -13.27 -16.94 -9.31
N VAL A 313 -12.46 -15.98 -9.76
CA VAL A 313 -11.06 -16.22 -10.16
C VAL A 313 -10.22 -16.64 -8.96
N SER A 314 -10.36 -15.98 -7.80
CA SER A 314 -9.57 -16.34 -6.61
C SER A 314 -9.97 -17.69 -6.01
N PHE A 315 -11.26 -18.04 -6.02
CA PHE A 315 -11.77 -19.36 -5.65
C PHE A 315 -11.13 -20.45 -6.52
N LEU A 316 -11.11 -20.25 -7.85
CA LEU A 316 -10.50 -21.18 -8.80
C LEU A 316 -8.98 -21.30 -8.58
N VAL A 317 -8.26 -20.17 -8.46
CA VAL A 317 -6.81 -20.17 -8.19
C VAL A 317 -6.50 -20.89 -6.88
N TYR A 318 -7.26 -20.66 -5.80
CA TYR A 318 -7.03 -21.32 -4.52
C TYR A 318 -7.41 -22.82 -4.54
N LYS A 319 -8.47 -23.21 -5.25
CA LYS A 319 -8.78 -24.64 -5.48
C LYS A 319 -7.71 -25.34 -6.32
N PHE A 320 -7.11 -24.68 -7.31
CA PHE A 320 -5.95 -25.21 -8.04
C PHE A 320 -4.72 -25.36 -7.14
N ILE A 321 -4.42 -24.38 -6.27
CA ILE A 321 -3.34 -24.50 -5.28
C ILE A 321 -3.59 -25.70 -4.35
N ARG A 322 -4.81 -25.86 -3.81
CA ARG A 322 -5.11 -27.04 -2.98
C ARG A 322 -5.01 -28.35 -3.76
N ARG A 323 -5.49 -28.42 -5.01
CA ARG A 323 -5.53 -29.67 -5.79
C ARG A 323 -4.18 -30.11 -6.37
N PHE A 324 -3.26 -29.17 -6.67
CA PHE A 324 -1.96 -29.46 -7.26
C PHE A 324 -0.76 -29.29 -6.31
N VAL A 325 -0.88 -28.46 -5.26
CA VAL A 325 0.19 -28.30 -4.25
C VAL A 325 -0.13 -29.05 -2.97
N TYR A 326 -1.27 -28.79 -2.32
CA TYR A 326 -1.55 -29.39 -1.00
C TYR A 326 -1.89 -30.89 -1.11
N SER A 327 -2.46 -31.33 -2.24
CA SER A 327 -2.79 -32.74 -2.50
C SER A 327 -1.61 -33.56 -3.08
N ALA A 328 -0.41 -32.99 -3.16
CA ALA A 328 0.77 -33.68 -3.69
C ALA A 328 1.48 -34.50 -2.59
N PRO A 329 2.15 -35.63 -2.92
CA PRO A 329 2.92 -36.40 -1.94
C PRO A 329 4.04 -35.61 -1.25
N ASN A 330 4.64 -34.65 -1.96
CA ASN A 330 5.59 -33.67 -1.40
C ASN A 330 5.14 -32.24 -1.77
N PRO A 331 4.33 -31.58 -0.91
CA PRO A 331 3.78 -30.25 -1.19
C PRO A 331 4.84 -29.15 -1.36
N GLY A 332 5.97 -29.25 -0.66
CA GLY A 332 7.08 -28.29 -0.77
C GLY A 332 7.72 -28.31 -2.16
N GLN A 333 8.05 -29.50 -2.68
CA GLN A 333 8.55 -29.65 -4.05
C GLN A 333 7.48 -29.29 -5.10
N ALA A 334 6.21 -29.66 -4.87
CA ALA A 334 5.11 -29.27 -5.76
C ALA A 334 4.94 -27.74 -5.87
N ALA A 335 5.05 -27.01 -4.75
CA ALA A 335 5.05 -25.55 -4.75
C ALA A 335 6.25 -24.99 -5.54
N ALA A 336 7.46 -25.50 -5.27
CA ALA A 336 8.68 -25.05 -5.92
C ALA A 336 8.68 -25.30 -7.44
N ALA A 337 8.05 -26.38 -7.91
CA ALA A 337 7.86 -26.67 -9.33
C ALA A 337 6.74 -25.83 -9.98
N ALA A 338 5.64 -25.59 -9.27
CA ALA A 338 4.51 -24.81 -9.78
C ALA A 338 4.81 -23.30 -9.91
N ALA A 339 5.61 -22.73 -8.98
CA ALA A 339 5.88 -21.30 -8.94
C ALA A 339 6.51 -20.72 -10.23
N PRO A 340 7.59 -21.31 -10.81
CA PRO A 340 8.13 -20.85 -12.10
C PRO A 340 7.12 -20.91 -13.25
N ILE A 341 6.24 -21.92 -13.28
CA ILE A 341 5.21 -22.07 -14.33
C ILE A 341 4.15 -20.97 -14.17
N ALA A 342 3.68 -20.71 -12.95
CA ALA A 342 2.75 -19.62 -12.67
C ALA A 342 3.35 -18.24 -13.00
N VAL A 343 4.65 -18.03 -12.72
CA VAL A 343 5.36 -16.80 -13.10
C VAL A 343 5.53 -16.68 -14.62
N PHE A 344 5.83 -17.76 -15.33
CA PHE A 344 5.88 -17.75 -16.80
C PHE A 344 4.56 -17.27 -17.40
N ILE A 345 3.46 -17.93 -17.04
CA ILE A 345 2.11 -17.62 -17.54
C ILE A 345 1.70 -16.20 -17.15
N GLY A 346 1.88 -15.84 -15.87
CA GLY A 346 1.51 -14.53 -15.34
C GLY A 346 2.31 -13.39 -16.00
N VAL A 347 3.63 -13.45 -16.01
CA VAL A 347 4.48 -12.39 -16.57
C VAL A 347 4.33 -12.28 -18.09
N THR A 348 4.20 -13.38 -18.83
CA THR A 348 3.87 -13.30 -20.27
C THR A 348 2.49 -12.67 -20.51
N GLY A 349 1.47 -13.07 -19.75
CA GLY A 349 0.14 -12.50 -19.85
C GLY A 349 0.11 -11.00 -19.55
N ILE A 350 0.73 -10.58 -18.44
CA ILE A 350 0.85 -9.17 -18.03
C ILE A 350 1.65 -8.37 -19.06
N SER A 351 2.81 -8.87 -19.51
CA SER A 351 3.65 -8.14 -20.47
C SER A 351 2.95 -7.93 -21.82
N PHE A 352 2.22 -8.93 -22.32
CA PHE A 352 1.41 -8.81 -23.54
C PHE A 352 0.14 -7.96 -23.34
N ALA A 353 -0.42 -7.95 -22.13
CA ALA A 353 -1.57 -7.14 -21.81
C ALA A 353 -1.22 -5.65 -21.65
N ALA A 354 -0.15 -5.33 -20.92
CA ALA A 354 0.10 -4.01 -20.35
C ALA A 354 1.18 -3.18 -21.05
N PHE A 355 2.22 -3.82 -21.60
CA PHE A 355 3.36 -3.07 -22.14
C PHE A 355 3.25 -2.90 -23.67
N PRO A 356 3.61 -1.71 -24.22
CA PRO A 356 3.63 -1.46 -25.67
C PRO A 356 4.88 -2.10 -26.32
N LEU A 357 5.03 -3.42 -26.20
CA LEU A 357 6.24 -4.17 -26.56
C LEU A 357 6.65 -4.00 -28.05
N SER A 358 5.68 -4.10 -28.95
CA SER A 358 5.85 -3.87 -30.40
C SER A 358 4.50 -3.61 -31.07
N LYS A 359 4.51 -2.93 -32.22
CA LYS A 359 3.34 -2.78 -33.09
C LYS A 359 2.99 -4.08 -33.84
N ASN A 360 3.95 -4.99 -34.00
CA ASN A 360 3.75 -6.28 -34.66
C ASN A 360 3.35 -7.33 -33.61
N PRO A 361 2.16 -7.96 -33.69
CA PRO A 361 1.65 -8.82 -32.63
C PRO A 361 2.54 -10.04 -32.37
N ASN A 362 3.12 -10.63 -33.40
CA ASN A 362 4.04 -11.77 -33.28
C ASN A 362 5.33 -11.40 -32.54
N VAL A 363 5.82 -10.17 -32.73
CA VAL A 363 7.03 -9.66 -32.05
C VAL A 363 6.71 -9.33 -30.60
N ALA A 364 5.57 -8.68 -30.34
CA ALA A 364 5.08 -8.43 -28.99
C ALA A 364 4.86 -9.72 -28.20
N LEU A 365 4.30 -10.77 -28.83
CA LEU A 365 4.16 -12.10 -28.22
C LEU A 365 5.53 -12.74 -27.93
N ALA A 366 6.48 -12.68 -28.85
CA ALA A 366 7.84 -13.19 -28.63
C ALA A 366 8.56 -12.46 -27.47
N GLN A 367 8.42 -11.13 -27.38
CA GLN A 367 8.95 -10.33 -26.27
C GLN A 367 8.26 -10.68 -24.94
N ALA A 368 6.94 -10.88 -24.95
CA ALA A 368 6.17 -11.29 -23.77
C ALA A 368 6.57 -12.69 -23.28
N LEU A 369 6.74 -13.65 -24.18
CA LEU A 369 7.26 -14.99 -23.89
C LEU A 369 8.68 -14.93 -23.32
N ALA A 370 9.57 -14.13 -23.92
CA ALA A 370 10.92 -13.92 -23.39
C ALA A 370 10.91 -13.32 -21.97
N SER A 371 10.02 -12.37 -21.69
CA SER A 371 9.86 -11.78 -20.35
C SER A 371 9.36 -12.80 -19.32
N GLY A 372 8.42 -13.67 -19.70
CA GLY A 372 7.91 -14.75 -18.85
C GLY A 372 8.99 -15.79 -18.54
N THR A 373 9.75 -16.22 -19.56
CA THR A 373 10.89 -17.14 -19.37
C THR A 373 11.95 -16.55 -18.45
N ALA A 374 12.30 -15.27 -18.63
CA ALA A 374 13.25 -14.58 -17.75
C ALA A 374 12.75 -14.51 -16.30
N GLY A 375 11.47 -14.17 -16.09
CA GLY A 375 10.83 -14.17 -14.77
C GLY A 375 10.82 -15.55 -14.11
N ALA A 376 10.41 -16.58 -14.84
CA ALA A 376 10.39 -17.97 -14.36
C ALA A 376 11.79 -18.48 -13.99
N MET A 377 12.80 -18.21 -14.82
CA MET A 377 14.20 -18.55 -14.53
C MET A 377 14.75 -17.81 -13.30
N LEU A 378 14.37 -16.54 -13.12
CA LEU A 378 14.75 -15.76 -11.95
C LEU A 378 14.12 -16.33 -10.67
N VAL A 379 12.81 -16.59 -10.68
CA VAL A 379 12.08 -17.12 -9.52
C VAL A 379 12.54 -18.53 -9.17
N ASN A 380 12.78 -19.40 -10.14
CA ASN A 380 13.39 -20.71 -9.90
C ASN A 380 14.76 -20.57 -9.21
N LYS A 381 15.64 -19.69 -9.72
CA LYS A 381 16.95 -19.42 -9.09
C LYS A 381 16.84 -18.86 -7.67
N VAL A 382 15.83 -18.03 -7.38
CA VAL A 382 15.58 -17.51 -6.02
C VAL A 382 15.11 -18.62 -5.09
N ILE A 383 14.11 -19.41 -5.50
CA ILE A 383 13.58 -20.54 -4.72
C ILE A 383 14.68 -21.55 -4.43
N GLN A 384 15.42 -22.02 -5.44
CA GLN A 384 16.49 -23.00 -5.27
C GLN A 384 17.62 -22.46 -4.37
N LYS A 385 17.97 -21.18 -4.47
CA LYS A 385 19.01 -20.57 -3.62
C LYS A 385 18.62 -20.46 -2.15
N GLN A 386 17.35 -20.18 -1.85
CA GLN A 386 16.88 -19.91 -0.48
C GLN A 386 16.33 -21.17 0.20
N LEU A 387 15.49 -21.92 -0.51
CA LEU A 387 14.71 -23.05 -0.01
C LEU A 387 15.29 -24.41 -0.43
N GLY A 388 16.29 -24.46 -1.33
CA GLY A 388 16.90 -25.70 -1.83
C GLY A 388 17.39 -26.64 -0.72
N HIS A 389 17.94 -26.10 0.38
CA HIS A 389 18.37 -26.91 1.52
C HIS A 389 17.21 -27.62 2.25
N LEU A 390 16.04 -26.96 2.34
CA LEU A 390 14.83 -27.57 2.89
C LEU A 390 14.19 -28.54 1.90
N LEU A 391 14.17 -28.21 0.60
CA LEU A 391 13.66 -29.08 -0.46
C LEU A 391 14.40 -30.43 -0.51
N LEU A 392 15.73 -30.40 -0.41
CA LEU A 392 16.59 -31.58 -0.34
C LEU A 392 16.38 -32.37 0.96
N LYS A 393 16.32 -31.70 2.11
CA LYS A 393 16.02 -32.35 3.41
C LYS A 393 14.66 -33.07 3.36
N SER A 394 13.63 -32.41 2.82
CA SER A 394 12.31 -33.01 2.66
C SER A 394 12.33 -34.23 1.74
N GLU A 395 13.25 -34.28 0.76
CA GLU A 395 13.36 -35.40 -0.16
C GLU A 395 13.94 -36.65 0.52
N SER A 396 14.89 -36.50 1.43
CA SER A 396 15.36 -37.60 2.31
C SER A 396 14.23 -38.09 3.23
N GLU A 397 13.57 -37.17 3.95
CA GLU A 397 12.48 -37.51 4.89
C GLU A 397 11.29 -38.18 4.18
N THR A 398 10.98 -37.78 2.93
CA THR A 398 9.91 -38.40 2.14
C THR A 398 10.29 -39.80 1.64
N LYS A 399 11.56 -40.04 1.30
CA LYS A 399 12.01 -41.34 0.78
C LYS A 399 11.91 -42.44 1.83
N GLU A 400 12.34 -42.17 3.05
CA GLU A 400 12.23 -43.11 4.18
C GLU A 400 10.77 -43.43 4.52
N ALA A 401 9.85 -42.47 4.38
CA ALA A 401 8.42 -42.68 4.58
C ALA A 401 7.71 -43.38 3.40
N SER A 402 8.35 -43.49 2.22
CA SER A 402 7.67 -43.91 0.97
C SER A 402 7.67 -45.41 0.67
N GLU A 403 8.33 -46.23 1.48
CA GLU A 403 8.22 -47.70 1.34
C GLU A 403 6.88 -48.26 1.85
N ASP A 404 6.13 -47.49 2.64
CA ASP A 404 4.83 -47.89 3.19
C ASP A 404 3.66 -47.02 2.66
N THR A 405 2.52 -47.66 2.37
CA THR A 405 1.21 -47.05 2.03
C THR A 405 1.07 -46.26 0.71
N LEU A 406 0.97 -46.97 -0.43
CA LEU A 406 0.51 -46.40 -1.72
C LEU A 406 -1.02 -46.47 -1.91
N HIS A 407 -1.79 -45.59 -1.26
CA HIS A 407 -3.24 -45.48 -1.45
C HIS A 407 -3.65 -44.28 -2.32
N HIS A 408 -3.72 -44.51 -3.64
CA HIS A 408 -4.06 -43.47 -4.62
C HIS A 408 -5.57 -43.19 -4.72
N GLN A 409 -6.19 -42.59 -3.70
CA GLN A 409 -7.60 -42.19 -3.77
C GLN A 409 -7.86 -41.10 -4.83
N ASN A 410 -9.01 -41.18 -5.50
CA ASN A 410 -9.44 -40.19 -6.50
C ASN A 410 -10.03 -38.93 -5.84
N ILE A 411 -9.14 -38.07 -5.33
CA ILE A 411 -9.49 -36.76 -4.77
C ILE A 411 -10.16 -35.90 -5.84
N GLY A 412 -11.44 -35.58 -5.65
CA GLY A 412 -12.22 -34.72 -6.54
C GLY A 412 -11.80 -33.25 -6.46
N PHE A 413 -12.25 -32.44 -7.42
CA PHE A 413 -11.91 -31.00 -7.44
C PHE A 413 -12.52 -30.22 -6.25
N LEU A 414 -13.66 -30.69 -5.73
CA LEU A 414 -14.38 -30.00 -4.64
C LEU A 414 -14.02 -30.48 -3.24
N SER A 415 -13.54 -31.72 -3.06
CA SER A 415 -13.26 -32.31 -1.74
C SER A 415 -12.24 -31.50 -0.93
N ASP A 416 -12.45 -31.45 0.37
CA ASP A 416 -11.54 -30.79 1.30
C ASP A 416 -10.33 -31.67 1.60
N VAL A 417 -9.16 -31.18 1.20
CA VAL A 417 -7.85 -31.77 1.50
C VAL A 417 -7.21 -30.95 2.62
N ALA A 418 -6.71 -31.64 3.64
CA ALA A 418 -5.98 -31.06 4.75
C ALA A 418 -4.70 -30.36 4.27
N GLY A 419 -4.23 -29.35 5.02
CA GLY A 419 -2.98 -28.66 4.69
C GLY A 419 -1.75 -29.52 5.01
N PRO A 420 -0.61 -29.29 4.34
CA PRO A 420 0.68 -29.81 4.81
C PRO A 420 0.97 -29.30 6.23
N LYS A 421 1.73 -30.07 7.01
CA LYS A 421 2.21 -29.69 8.35
C LYS A 421 3.74 -29.78 8.43
N GLY A 422 4.34 -29.18 9.46
CA GLY A 422 5.80 -29.18 9.67
C GLY A 422 6.60 -28.56 8.50
N THR A 423 7.78 -29.11 8.23
CA THR A 423 8.73 -28.64 7.19
C THR A 423 8.08 -28.41 5.82
N GLN A 424 7.11 -29.24 5.44
CA GLN A 424 6.39 -29.11 4.16
C GLN A 424 5.58 -27.80 4.08
N LEU A 425 4.95 -27.40 5.19
CA LEU A 425 4.20 -26.14 5.27
C LEU A 425 5.13 -24.93 5.21
N GLU A 426 6.29 -25.00 5.86
CA GLU A 426 7.30 -23.93 5.83
C GLU A 426 7.84 -23.71 4.40
N ILE A 427 8.17 -24.79 3.67
CA ILE A 427 8.62 -24.70 2.27
C ILE A 427 7.50 -24.08 1.40
N VAL A 428 6.26 -24.55 1.55
CA VAL A 428 5.10 -24.03 0.82
C VAL A 428 4.89 -22.54 1.11
N TYR A 429 4.91 -22.11 2.38
CA TYR A 429 4.76 -20.69 2.74
C TYR A 429 5.97 -19.85 2.32
N GLY A 430 7.18 -20.39 2.31
CA GLY A 430 8.37 -19.72 1.77
C GLY A 430 8.24 -19.48 0.26
N VAL A 431 7.87 -20.49 -0.53
CA VAL A 431 7.62 -20.34 -1.98
C VAL A 431 6.49 -19.35 -2.22
N PHE A 432 5.35 -19.50 -1.54
CA PHE A 432 4.20 -18.62 -1.75
C PHE A 432 4.41 -17.21 -1.18
N GLY A 433 5.31 -17.00 -0.23
CA GLY A 433 5.76 -15.67 0.19
C GLY A 433 6.44 -14.91 -0.95
N TYR A 434 7.37 -15.56 -1.67
CA TYR A 434 7.96 -14.97 -2.88
C TYR A 434 6.94 -14.74 -3.99
N MET A 435 6.00 -15.67 -4.20
CA MET A 435 4.91 -15.49 -5.16
C MET A 435 4.00 -14.33 -4.76
N GLN A 436 3.73 -14.14 -3.47
CA GLN A 436 2.88 -13.07 -2.97
C GLN A 436 3.52 -11.69 -3.18
N VAL A 437 4.83 -11.55 -2.96
CA VAL A 437 5.56 -10.32 -3.32
C VAL A 437 5.39 -9.99 -4.81
N LEU A 438 5.30 -11.00 -5.69
CA LEU A 438 5.04 -10.78 -7.12
C LEU A 438 3.58 -10.43 -7.43
N SER A 439 2.59 -10.99 -6.73
CA SER A 439 1.19 -10.60 -6.90
C SER A 439 0.90 -9.20 -6.34
N ALA A 440 1.53 -8.78 -5.24
CA ALA A 440 1.44 -7.41 -4.74
C ALA A 440 2.12 -6.40 -5.67
N CYS A 441 3.27 -6.77 -6.27
CA CYS A 441 3.88 -5.99 -7.35
C CYS A 441 2.92 -5.81 -8.54
N PHE A 442 2.25 -6.90 -8.97
CA PHE A 442 1.28 -6.86 -10.05
C PHE A 442 0.04 -6.03 -9.67
N MET A 443 -0.51 -6.21 -8.46
CA MET A 443 -1.65 -5.44 -7.97
C MET A 443 -1.33 -3.95 -7.90
N SER A 444 -0.15 -3.55 -7.40
CA SER A 444 0.30 -2.15 -7.41
C SER A 444 0.32 -1.55 -8.82
N PHE A 445 0.87 -2.29 -9.79
CA PHE A 445 0.92 -1.83 -11.18
C PHE A 445 -0.48 -1.72 -11.81
N ALA A 446 -1.34 -2.72 -11.60
CA ALA A 446 -2.72 -2.69 -12.11
C ALA A 446 -3.55 -1.57 -11.47
N HIS A 447 -3.41 -1.39 -10.14
CA HIS A 447 -4.04 -0.35 -9.34
C HIS A 447 -3.66 1.05 -9.82
N GLY A 448 -2.37 1.38 -9.88
CA GLY A 448 -1.92 2.70 -10.35
C GLY A 448 -2.42 3.03 -11.76
N GLY A 449 -2.55 2.02 -12.62
CA GLY A 449 -3.14 2.14 -13.97
C GLY A 449 -4.65 2.36 -14.01
N ASN A 450 -5.43 1.82 -13.07
CA ASN A 450 -6.87 2.08 -12.95
C ASN A 450 -7.10 3.44 -12.27
N ASP A 451 -6.57 3.61 -11.06
CA ASP A 451 -7.03 4.63 -10.13
C ASP A 451 -6.43 6.03 -10.38
N VAL A 452 -5.33 6.16 -11.14
CA VAL A 452 -4.87 7.48 -11.62
C VAL A 452 -5.97 8.21 -12.41
N SER A 453 -6.86 7.48 -13.07
CA SER A 453 -7.99 8.05 -13.82
C SER A 453 -8.99 8.79 -12.94
N ASN A 454 -9.14 8.40 -11.67
CA ASN A 454 -10.02 9.04 -10.69
C ASN A 454 -9.57 10.48 -10.37
N ALA A 455 -8.26 10.75 -10.42
CA ALA A 455 -7.72 12.11 -10.29
C ALA A 455 -7.60 12.83 -11.64
N ILE A 456 -7.08 12.14 -12.66
CA ILE A 456 -6.66 12.79 -13.91
C ILE A 456 -7.81 12.98 -14.91
N GLY A 457 -8.88 12.18 -14.85
CA GLY A 457 -10.05 12.34 -15.72
C GLY A 457 -10.75 13.69 -15.55
N PRO A 458 -11.23 14.03 -14.33
CA PRO A 458 -11.85 15.33 -14.06
C PRO A 458 -10.87 16.50 -14.21
N LEU A 459 -9.58 16.28 -13.86
CA LEU A 459 -8.52 17.27 -14.03
C LEU A 459 -8.29 17.64 -15.49
N ALA A 460 -8.18 16.65 -16.38
CA ALA A 460 -7.98 16.86 -17.81
C ALA A 460 -9.21 17.50 -18.48
N ALA A 461 -10.42 17.21 -17.99
CA ALA A 461 -11.62 17.94 -18.39
C ALA A 461 -11.54 19.42 -17.98
N ALA A 462 -11.19 19.72 -16.73
CA ALA A 462 -11.07 21.10 -16.23
C ALA A 462 -9.98 21.90 -16.98
N LEU A 463 -8.82 21.31 -17.25
CA LEU A 463 -7.74 21.92 -18.03
C LEU A 463 -8.15 22.19 -19.49
N SER A 464 -8.94 21.30 -20.11
CA SER A 464 -9.43 21.50 -21.49
C SER A 464 -10.35 22.71 -21.63
N ILE A 465 -11.18 22.97 -20.62
CA ILE A 465 -12.06 24.16 -20.57
C ILE A 465 -11.20 25.43 -20.55
N LEU A 466 -10.17 25.47 -19.68
CA LEU A 466 -9.25 26.60 -19.59
C LEU A 466 -8.45 26.86 -20.87
N GLN A 467 -8.15 25.81 -21.63
CA GLN A 467 -7.39 25.89 -22.89
C GLN A 467 -8.25 26.26 -24.11
N GLY A 468 -9.57 26.48 -23.95
CA GLY A 468 -10.47 26.78 -25.06
C GLY A 468 -10.75 25.57 -25.96
N GLY A 469 -10.53 24.36 -25.46
CA GLY A 469 -10.81 23.13 -26.19
C GLY A 469 -12.31 22.96 -26.44
N SER A 470 -12.74 23.23 -27.67
CA SER A 470 -14.13 23.04 -28.10
C SER A 470 -14.59 21.62 -27.78
N THR A 471 -15.79 21.48 -27.20
CA THR A 471 -16.28 20.31 -26.43
C THR A 471 -16.49 19.00 -27.24
N ALA A 472 -15.94 18.90 -28.46
CA ALA A 472 -16.18 17.85 -29.43
C ALA A 472 -14.90 17.21 -30.02
N THR A 473 -13.70 17.77 -29.83
CA THR A 473 -12.45 17.15 -30.30
C THR A 473 -11.91 16.13 -29.30
N GLU A 474 -11.01 15.25 -29.74
CA GLU A 474 -10.33 14.33 -28.83
C GLU A 474 -9.31 15.07 -27.96
N ILE A 475 -9.70 15.34 -26.71
CA ILE A 475 -8.80 15.88 -25.69
C ILE A 475 -7.72 14.84 -25.36
N VAL A 476 -6.55 14.96 -25.99
CA VAL A 476 -5.38 14.12 -25.69
C VAL A 476 -4.80 14.53 -24.34
N ILE A 477 -4.84 13.63 -23.36
CA ILE A 477 -4.35 13.91 -22.00
C ILE A 477 -2.81 14.06 -22.04
N PRO A 478 -2.22 15.19 -21.61
CA PRO A 478 -0.77 15.38 -21.66
C PRO A 478 -0.03 14.45 -20.69
N THR A 479 1.10 13.89 -21.13
CA THR A 479 1.89 12.93 -20.32
C THR A 479 2.44 13.55 -19.04
N ASP A 480 2.75 14.85 -19.02
CA ASP A 480 3.13 15.57 -17.79
C ASP A 480 2.01 15.59 -16.75
N VAL A 481 0.74 15.54 -17.17
CA VAL A 481 -0.42 15.45 -16.27
C VAL A 481 -0.61 14.01 -15.73
N LEU A 482 -0.25 12.97 -16.49
CA LEU A 482 -0.18 11.60 -15.95
C LEU A 482 0.99 11.42 -14.95
N VAL A 483 2.17 11.97 -15.26
CA VAL A 483 3.31 12.03 -14.33
C VAL A 483 2.90 12.73 -13.03
N TRP A 484 2.11 13.80 -13.13
CA TRP A 484 1.60 14.53 -11.98
C TRP A 484 0.65 13.69 -11.11
N GLY A 485 -0.27 12.93 -11.72
CA GLY A 485 -1.13 11.98 -11.00
C GLY A 485 -0.36 10.87 -10.31
N GLY A 486 0.59 10.25 -11.02
CA GLY A 486 1.48 9.24 -10.44
C GLY A 486 2.30 9.79 -9.27
N PHE A 487 2.86 11.00 -9.39
CA PHE A 487 3.58 11.67 -8.31
C PHE A 487 2.68 11.94 -7.09
N GLY A 488 1.44 12.36 -7.31
CA GLY A 488 0.43 12.50 -6.26
C GLY A 488 0.20 11.18 -5.51
N ILE A 489 -0.08 10.09 -6.22
CA ILE A 489 -0.28 8.76 -5.63
C ILE A 489 0.94 8.33 -4.79
N VAL A 490 2.16 8.47 -5.32
CA VAL A 490 3.40 8.17 -4.59
C VAL A 490 3.56 9.01 -3.32
N ALA A 491 3.28 10.31 -3.41
CA ALA A 491 3.29 11.21 -2.25
C ALA A 491 2.23 10.82 -1.20
N GLY A 492 1.08 10.30 -1.63
CA GLY A 492 0.00 9.78 -0.80
C GLY A 492 0.42 8.58 0.03
N LEU A 493 0.78 7.49 -0.66
CA LEU A 493 1.17 6.23 -0.03
C LEU A 493 2.42 6.38 0.86
N THR A 494 3.34 7.27 0.48
CA THR A 494 4.55 7.55 1.26
C THR A 494 4.24 8.30 2.55
N MET A 495 3.35 9.30 2.52
CA MET A 495 3.10 10.15 3.70
C MET A 495 2.05 9.57 4.65
N TRP A 496 0.99 8.93 4.17
CA TRP A 496 -0.14 8.49 5.01
C TRP A 496 -0.56 7.01 4.82
N GLY A 497 -0.12 6.33 3.76
CA GLY A 497 -0.58 4.96 3.42
C GLY A 497 -0.42 3.90 4.52
N TYR A 498 0.49 4.10 5.47
CA TYR A 498 0.65 3.22 6.63
C TYR A 498 -0.62 3.08 7.48
N ARG A 499 -1.48 4.10 7.53
CA ARG A 499 -2.72 4.10 8.34
C ARG A 499 -3.68 3.00 7.90
N VAL A 500 -3.88 2.85 6.58
CA VAL A 500 -4.85 1.90 6.02
C VAL A 500 -4.22 0.52 5.79
N ILE A 501 -2.91 0.44 5.48
CA ILE A 501 -2.19 -0.84 5.42
C ILE A 501 -2.29 -1.59 6.76
N ALA A 502 -2.17 -0.87 7.88
CA ALA A 502 -2.22 -1.44 9.22
C ALA A 502 -3.61 -2.00 9.61
N THR A 503 -4.70 -1.54 8.98
CA THR A 503 -6.07 -1.96 9.33
C THR A 503 -6.61 -3.09 8.46
N ILE A 504 -6.33 -3.12 7.16
CA ILE A 504 -6.84 -4.17 6.25
C ILE A 504 -6.29 -5.54 6.63
N GLY A 505 -4.97 -5.65 6.83
CA GLY A 505 -4.24 -6.93 6.92
C GLY A 505 -4.65 -7.88 8.06
N LYS A 506 -5.51 -7.44 8.99
CA LYS A 506 -6.02 -8.25 10.12
C LYS A 506 -7.55 -8.40 10.17
N LYS A 507 -8.31 -7.57 9.43
CA LYS A 507 -9.76 -7.41 9.66
C LYS A 507 -10.65 -8.33 8.84
N ILE A 508 -10.23 -8.77 7.65
CA ILE A 508 -11.12 -9.55 6.75
C ILE A 508 -11.02 -11.06 7.09
N THR A 509 -9.95 -11.72 6.64
CA THR A 509 -9.65 -13.15 6.92
C THR A 509 -8.20 -13.33 7.38
N GLU A 510 -7.86 -14.46 8.00
CA GLU A 510 -6.48 -14.93 8.13
C GLU A 510 -5.81 -15.07 6.75
N LEU A 511 -4.80 -14.26 6.47
CA LEU A 511 -4.10 -14.23 5.19
C LEU A 511 -2.76 -14.98 5.30
N THR A 512 -2.79 -16.29 5.09
CA THR A 512 -1.56 -17.06 4.86
C THR A 512 -1.02 -16.77 3.44
N PRO A 513 0.29 -16.96 3.14
CA PRO A 513 0.87 -16.55 1.86
C PRO A 513 0.17 -17.15 0.62
N THR A 514 -0.31 -18.39 0.71
CA THR A 514 -1.09 -19.05 -0.37
C THR A 514 -2.46 -18.39 -0.60
N ARG A 515 -3.12 -17.92 0.47
CA ARG A 515 -4.41 -17.21 0.42
C ARG A 515 -4.22 -15.79 -0.12
N GLY A 516 -3.19 -15.09 0.39
CA GLY A 516 -2.82 -13.74 -0.04
C GLY A 516 -2.48 -13.68 -1.53
N PHE A 517 -1.59 -14.57 -2.01
CA PHE A 517 -1.27 -14.69 -3.43
C PHE A 517 -2.51 -14.94 -4.30
N ALA A 518 -3.38 -15.88 -3.91
CA ALA A 518 -4.57 -16.20 -4.69
C ALA A 518 -5.57 -15.03 -4.79
N ALA A 519 -5.71 -14.24 -3.72
CA ALA A 519 -6.58 -13.06 -3.72
C ALA A 519 -5.97 -11.89 -4.52
N GLU A 520 -4.69 -11.56 -4.27
CA GLU A 520 -3.98 -10.46 -4.97
C GLU A 520 -3.87 -10.74 -6.48
N PHE A 521 -3.47 -11.95 -6.89
CA PHE A 521 -3.31 -12.30 -8.30
C PHE A 521 -4.65 -12.25 -9.06
N ALA A 522 -5.73 -12.72 -8.44
CA ALA A 522 -7.08 -12.64 -9.01
C ALA A 522 -7.54 -11.19 -9.14
N ALA A 523 -7.38 -10.39 -8.08
CA ALA A 523 -7.76 -8.98 -8.09
C ALA A 523 -6.98 -8.18 -9.14
N ALA A 524 -5.66 -8.32 -9.17
CA ALA A 524 -4.78 -7.66 -10.14
C ALA A 524 -5.10 -8.04 -11.59
N SER A 525 -5.45 -9.32 -11.84
CA SER A 525 -5.88 -9.79 -13.16
C SER A 525 -7.17 -9.10 -13.63
N VAL A 526 -8.16 -8.98 -12.74
CA VAL A 526 -9.44 -8.32 -13.06
C VAL A 526 -9.27 -6.80 -13.22
N VAL A 527 -8.49 -6.15 -12.34
CA VAL A 527 -8.15 -4.72 -12.46
C VAL A 527 -7.42 -4.44 -13.78
N LEU A 528 -6.36 -5.18 -14.11
CA LEU A 528 -5.60 -4.97 -15.35
C LEU A 528 -6.48 -5.15 -16.60
N PHE A 529 -7.32 -6.18 -16.62
CA PHE A 529 -8.19 -6.45 -17.76
C PHE A 529 -9.26 -5.36 -17.94
N ALA A 530 -9.87 -4.89 -16.84
CA ALA A 530 -10.81 -3.77 -16.88
C ALA A 530 -10.14 -2.46 -17.32
N SER A 531 -8.93 -2.18 -16.80
CA SER A 531 -8.14 -1.01 -17.21
C SER A 531 -7.83 -1.03 -18.71
N LYS A 532 -7.47 -2.18 -19.27
CA LYS A 532 -7.22 -2.34 -20.71
C LYS A 532 -8.48 -2.14 -21.56
N LEU A 533 -9.66 -2.48 -21.03
CA LEU A 533 -10.96 -2.16 -21.64
C LEU A 533 -11.41 -0.70 -21.43
N GLY A 534 -10.62 0.12 -20.72
CA GLY A 534 -10.98 1.49 -20.37
C GLY A 534 -12.17 1.58 -19.41
N LEU A 535 -12.47 0.52 -18.66
CA LEU A 535 -13.57 0.45 -17.71
C LEU A 535 -13.06 0.85 -16.31
N PRO A 536 -13.47 2.00 -15.75
CA PRO A 536 -13.13 2.32 -14.37
C PRO A 536 -13.86 1.37 -13.43
N ILE A 537 -13.09 0.71 -12.57
CA ILE A 537 -13.61 -0.20 -11.53
C ILE A 537 -13.13 0.24 -10.15
N SER A 538 -13.61 -0.44 -9.11
CA SER A 538 -13.06 -0.32 -7.77
C SER A 538 -12.04 -1.43 -7.52
N ALA A 539 -10.77 -1.07 -7.35
CA ALA A 539 -9.74 -2.02 -6.91
C ALA A 539 -10.08 -2.58 -5.51
N THR A 540 -10.58 -1.73 -4.61
CA THR A 540 -11.09 -2.07 -3.26
C THR A 540 -12.12 -3.20 -3.31
N HIS A 541 -13.17 -3.06 -4.14
CA HIS A 541 -14.23 -4.08 -4.27
C HIS A 541 -13.67 -5.37 -4.86
N THR A 542 -12.85 -5.25 -5.91
CA THR A 542 -12.29 -6.39 -6.62
C THR A 542 -11.41 -7.25 -5.72
N LEU A 543 -10.60 -6.62 -4.85
CA LEU A 543 -9.83 -7.31 -3.81
C LEU A 543 -10.72 -7.93 -2.73
N VAL A 544 -11.70 -7.20 -2.18
CA VAL A 544 -12.61 -7.75 -1.15
C VAL A 544 -13.37 -8.96 -1.69
N GLY A 545 -13.83 -8.89 -2.94
CA GLY A 545 -14.38 -10.03 -3.68
C GLY A 545 -13.39 -11.20 -3.76
N ALA A 546 -12.16 -10.94 -4.20
CA ALA A 546 -11.12 -11.97 -4.27
C ALA A 546 -10.80 -12.59 -2.90
N VAL A 547 -10.75 -11.83 -1.81
CA VAL A 547 -10.56 -12.36 -0.45
C VAL A 547 -11.75 -13.23 -0.02
N MET A 548 -12.99 -12.78 -0.28
CA MET A 548 -14.19 -13.61 -0.03
C MET A 548 -14.19 -14.92 -0.82
N GLY A 549 -13.75 -14.91 -2.09
CA GLY A 549 -13.64 -16.12 -2.91
C GLY A 549 -12.64 -17.15 -2.36
N VAL A 550 -11.50 -16.71 -1.84
CA VAL A 550 -10.55 -17.59 -1.13
C VAL A 550 -11.13 -18.12 0.18
N GLY A 551 -11.93 -17.31 0.88
CA GLY A 551 -12.72 -17.75 2.04
C GLY A 551 -13.72 -18.85 1.66
N PHE A 552 -14.63 -18.60 0.72
CA PHE A 552 -15.61 -19.60 0.27
C PHE A 552 -14.96 -20.90 -0.26
N ALA A 553 -13.72 -20.84 -0.78
CA ALA A 553 -12.95 -22.01 -1.16
C ALA A 553 -12.46 -22.88 0.03
N ARG A 554 -12.57 -22.41 1.29
CA ARG A 554 -12.46 -23.18 2.56
C ARG A 554 -13.83 -23.58 3.16
N GLY A 555 -14.94 -23.17 2.55
CA GLY A 555 -16.30 -23.33 3.07
C GLY A 555 -16.91 -22.02 3.60
N PHE A 556 -18.24 -21.94 3.55
CA PHE A 556 -19.01 -20.69 3.74
C PHE A 556 -18.80 -20.01 5.11
N ASN A 557 -18.58 -20.78 6.17
CA ASN A 557 -18.45 -20.26 7.54
C ASN A 557 -17.14 -19.48 7.79
N SER A 558 -16.16 -19.53 6.88
CA SER A 558 -14.84 -18.88 7.06
C SER A 558 -14.82 -17.38 6.69
N VAL A 559 -15.93 -16.83 6.18
CA VAL A 559 -16.06 -15.40 5.84
C VAL A 559 -16.91 -14.71 6.91
N ARG A 560 -16.32 -13.72 7.60
CA ARG A 560 -17.03 -12.91 8.61
C ARG A 560 -18.09 -12.03 7.95
N SER A 561 -19.34 -12.50 7.95
CA SER A 561 -20.48 -11.79 7.36
C SER A 561 -20.61 -10.34 7.86
N GLU A 562 -20.36 -10.08 9.15
CA GLU A 562 -20.46 -8.72 9.70
C GLU A 562 -19.46 -7.76 9.06
N THR A 563 -18.19 -8.16 8.91
CA THR A 563 -17.17 -7.36 8.22
C THR A 563 -17.53 -7.12 6.75
N VAL A 564 -18.19 -8.06 6.09
CA VAL A 564 -18.70 -7.85 4.72
C VAL A 564 -19.82 -6.80 4.70
N LYS A 565 -20.75 -6.81 5.69
CA LYS A 565 -21.79 -5.77 5.82
C LYS A 565 -21.18 -4.40 6.08
N GLU A 566 -20.22 -4.29 7.01
CA GLU A 566 -19.51 -3.04 7.33
C GLU A 566 -18.87 -2.42 6.09
N ILE A 567 -18.19 -3.25 5.29
CA ILE A 567 -17.53 -2.83 4.05
C ILE A 567 -18.57 -2.40 3.00
N VAL A 568 -19.63 -3.17 2.75
CA VAL A 568 -20.68 -2.80 1.80
C VAL A 568 -21.42 -1.53 2.24
N ALA A 569 -21.59 -1.31 3.54
CA ALA A 569 -22.16 -0.08 4.08
C ALA A 569 -21.24 1.13 3.86
N SER A 570 -19.92 0.99 4.04
CA SER A 570 -18.97 2.10 3.78
C SER A 570 -18.97 2.50 2.30
N TRP A 571 -19.11 1.54 1.39
CA TRP A 571 -19.26 1.77 -0.05
C TRP A 571 -20.56 2.53 -0.36
N ALA A 572 -21.68 2.10 0.22
CA ALA A 572 -22.99 2.75 0.05
C ALA A 572 -23.03 4.19 0.60
N VAL A 573 -22.33 4.48 1.69
CA VAL A 573 -22.21 5.83 2.29
C VAL A 573 -21.25 6.73 1.50
N THR A 574 -20.23 6.17 0.86
CA THR A 574 -19.21 6.93 0.12
C THR A 574 -19.77 7.74 -1.06
N ILE A 575 -20.76 7.20 -1.78
CA ILE A 575 -21.40 7.88 -2.92
C ILE A 575 -22.16 9.17 -2.50
N PRO A 576 -23.15 9.14 -1.57
CA PRO A 576 -23.90 10.33 -1.18
C PRO A 576 -23.05 11.36 -0.44
N VAL A 577 -22.02 10.95 0.32
CA VAL A 577 -21.10 11.91 0.96
C VAL A 577 -20.26 12.65 -0.08
N GLY A 578 -19.72 11.95 -1.08
CA GLY A 578 -19.02 12.59 -2.21
C GLY A 578 -19.94 13.56 -2.97
N ALA A 579 -21.17 13.15 -3.27
CA ALA A 579 -22.18 13.97 -3.93
C ALA A 579 -22.51 15.26 -3.15
N PHE A 580 -22.73 15.13 -1.84
CA PHE A 580 -23.08 16.24 -0.94
C PHE A 580 -21.93 17.24 -0.78
N LEU A 581 -20.70 16.74 -0.55
CA LEU A 581 -19.51 17.60 -0.47
C LEU A 581 -19.27 18.34 -1.80
N SER A 582 -19.45 17.67 -2.94
CA SER A 582 -19.31 18.29 -4.27
C SER A 582 -20.32 19.41 -4.50
N ALA A 583 -21.55 19.25 -4.01
CA ALA A 583 -22.60 20.28 -4.09
C ALA A 583 -22.23 21.56 -3.32
N ILE A 584 -21.73 21.39 -2.08
CA ILE A 584 -21.26 22.49 -1.21
C ILE A 584 -20.03 23.15 -1.81
N TYR A 585 -19.04 22.38 -2.26
CA TYR A 585 -17.83 22.94 -2.86
C TYR A 585 -18.13 23.66 -4.18
N THR A 586 -19.11 23.22 -4.96
CA THR A 586 -19.56 23.96 -6.16
C THR A 586 -20.20 25.28 -5.78
N TRP A 587 -21.00 25.32 -4.71
CA TRP A 587 -21.61 26.56 -4.21
C TRP A 587 -20.56 27.57 -3.74
N ILE A 588 -19.50 27.10 -3.05
CA ILE A 588 -18.37 27.95 -2.63
C ILE A 588 -17.53 28.39 -3.83
N LEU A 589 -17.10 27.45 -4.67
CA LEU A 589 -16.19 27.73 -5.79
C LEU A 589 -16.84 28.59 -6.86
N THR A 590 -18.13 28.42 -7.19
CA THR A 590 -18.80 29.32 -8.15
C THR A 590 -18.79 30.78 -7.69
N LYS A 591 -18.89 31.05 -6.37
CA LYS A 591 -18.76 32.41 -5.81
C LYS A 591 -17.34 32.96 -5.85
N LEU A 592 -16.31 32.12 -5.80
CA LEU A 592 -14.91 32.54 -5.94
C LEU A 592 -14.51 32.71 -7.41
N VAL A 593 -14.93 31.77 -8.25
CA VAL A 593 -14.67 31.70 -9.70
C VAL A 593 -15.39 32.82 -10.45
N SER A 594 -16.54 33.31 -9.97
CA SER A 594 -17.23 34.49 -10.53
C SER A 594 -16.47 35.82 -10.35
N PHE A 595 -15.41 35.88 -9.54
CA PHE A 595 -14.50 37.02 -9.50
C PHE A 595 -13.29 36.85 -10.44
N LEU A 596 -13.12 35.67 -11.03
CA LEU A 596 -11.97 35.32 -11.87
C LEU A 596 -12.33 35.24 -13.36
N PHE A 597 -13.56 34.86 -13.72
CA PHE A 597 -14.01 34.69 -15.12
C PHE A 597 -14.50 35.98 -15.79
#